data_AF-A0A3N4IER9-F1
#
_entry.id   AF-A0A3N4IER9-F1
#
_cell.length_a   1.000
_cell.length_b   1.000
_cell.length_c   1.000
_cell.angle_alpha   90.00
_cell.angle_beta   90.00
_cell.angle_gamma   90.00
#
_symmetry.space_group_name_H-M   'P 1'
#
loop_
_entity.id
_entity.type
_entity.pdbx_description
1 polymer ?
#
loop_
_entity_poly.entity_id
_entity_poly.type
_entity_poly.pdbx_seq_one_letter_code
_entity_poly.pdbx_strand_id
1 'polypeptide(L)'
;MDEVTYHNSVKLPCNDIYCKPCLRQMFVNATNDEAAYPPKCCKLDIPLTEVLRPCFGVLSKVQVKEFKERAEEYETAKRVYCHKCGKFIKKRHVKMKVEQAKCIKCKEATCIHCGKDVHEGDCPEDEGMQKLLELSKQEKWTRCSKCKRFVEKVVGCDHITCPCGYQFCYLCGALWELAHPCYMD
;
A
#
# COMPACT_ATOMS: atom_id res chain seq x y z
N MET A 1 25.93 48.05 -7.82
CA MET A 1 24.49 47.90 -8.09
C MET A 1 24.43 46.75 -9.08
N ASP A 2 24.47 45.53 -8.55
CA ASP A 2 24.91 44.38 -9.33
C ASP A 2 23.75 43.86 -10.19
N GLU A 3 23.98 43.84 -11.50
CA GLU A 3 23.06 43.30 -12.50
C GLU A 3 22.82 41.81 -12.23
N VAL A 4 21.68 41.50 -11.62
CA VAL A 4 21.21 40.12 -11.46
C VAL A 4 20.83 39.60 -12.84
N THR A 5 21.65 38.68 -13.36
CA THR A 5 21.46 37.98 -14.64
C THR A 5 20.12 37.22 -14.65
N TYR A 6 19.11 37.78 -15.34
CA TYR A 6 17.75 37.24 -15.51
C TYR A 6 17.66 35.81 -16.08
N HIS A 7 18.77 35.22 -16.54
CA HIS A 7 18.81 33.89 -17.14
C HIS A 7 18.92 32.73 -16.13
N ASN A 8 19.10 33.01 -14.84
CA ASN A 8 19.32 31.98 -13.80
C ASN A 8 18.28 31.98 -12.66
N SER A 9 17.11 32.56 -12.89
CA SER A 9 16.03 32.63 -11.89
C SER A 9 14.68 32.15 -12.45
N VAL A 10 13.78 31.74 -11.55
CA VAL A 10 12.42 31.31 -11.83
C VAL A 10 11.47 32.08 -10.92
N LYS A 11 10.41 32.67 -11.51
CA LYS A 11 9.33 33.31 -10.76
C LYS A 11 8.22 32.29 -10.49
N LEU A 12 7.89 32.10 -9.22
CA LEU A 12 6.87 31.15 -8.77
C LEU A 12 5.45 31.77 -8.82
N PRO A 13 4.37 30.96 -8.72
CA PRO A 13 2.99 31.45 -8.70
C PRO A 13 2.68 32.43 -7.55
N CYS A 14 3.41 32.35 -6.43
CA CYS A 14 3.32 33.29 -5.31
C CYS A 14 4.02 34.64 -5.58
N ASN A 15 4.60 34.84 -6.78
CA ASN A 15 5.43 35.96 -7.21
C ASN A 15 6.86 36.03 -6.68
N ASP A 16 7.27 35.13 -5.77
CA ASP A 16 8.67 35.06 -5.34
C ASP A 16 9.60 34.54 -6.44
N ILE A 17 10.84 35.00 -6.42
CA ILE A 17 11.86 34.67 -7.41
C ILE A 17 12.98 33.87 -6.73
N TYR A 18 13.26 32.69 -7.28
CA TYR A 18 14.33 31.82 -6.80
C TYR A 18 15.41 31.63 -7.86
N CYS A 19 16.66 31.55 -7.41
CA CYS A 19 17.76 31.11 -8.26
C CYS A 19 17.56 29.63 -8.65
N LYS A 20 17.94 29.22 -9.87
CA LYS A 20 17.80 27.82 -10.32
C LYS A 20 18.49 26.82 -9.38
N PRO A 21 19.73 27.07 -8.87
CA PRO A 21 20.35 26.19 -7.87
C PRO A 21 19.54 26.06 -6.58
N CYS A 22 19.01 27.18 -6.07
CA CYS A 22 18.19 27.25 -4.86
C CYS A 22 16.95 26.39 -5.02
N LEU A 23 16.23 26.57 -6.14
CA LEU A 23 15.01 25.83 -6.44
C LEU A 23 15.30 24.35 -6.65
N ARG A 24 16.40 23.99 -7.33
CA ARG A 24 16.87 22.60 -7.44
C ARG A 24 17.07 21.97 -6.06
N GLN A 25 17.74 22.67 -5.14
CA GLN A 25 18.00 22.16 -3.80
C GLN A 25 16.71 21.90 -3.02
N MET A 26 15.69 22.77 -3.16
CA MET A 26 14.38 22.54 -2.54
C MET A 26 13.75 21.21 -3.00
N PHE A 27 13.79 20.93 -4.30
CA PHE A 27 13.27 19.66 -4.84
C PHE A 27 14.12 18.45 -4.43
N VAL A 28 15.45 18.60 -4.39
CA VAL A 28 16.35 17.53 -3.91
C VAL A 28 16.07 17.22 -2.42
N ASN A 29 15.90 18.24 -1.59
CA ASN A 29 15.54 18.06 -0.18
C ASN A 29 14.20 17.35 -0.04
N ALA A 30 13.16 17.81 -0.75
CA ALA A 30 11.84 17.15 -0.75
C ALA A 30 11.85 15.74 -1.36
N THR A 31 12.87 15.37 -2.14
CA THR A 31 13.04 13.99 -2.62
C THR A 31 13.60 13.10 -1.50
N ASN A 32 14.55 13.63 -0.73
CA ASN A 32 15.27 12.87 0.30
C ASN A 32 14.57 12.84 1.66
N ASP A 33 13.80 13.88 1.98
CA ASP A 33 13.11 14.07 3.24
C ASP A 33 11.62 14.30 3.02
N GLU A 34 10.79 13.41 3.56
CA GLU A 34 9.33 13.46 3.48
C GLU A 34 8.77 14.69 4.23
N ALA A 35 9.43 15.16 5.29
CA ALA A 35 8.99 16.36 6.01
C ALA A 35 9.13 17.65 5.18
N ALA A 36 10.05 17.65 4.21
CA ALA A 36 10.23 18.73 3.24
C ALA A 36 9.33 18.57 2.00
N TYR A 37 8.56 17.49 1.91
CA TYR A 37 7.62 17.24 0.82
C TYR A 37 6.20 17.70 1.18
N PRO A 38 5.46 18.34 0.25
CA PRO A 38 5.94 18.85 -1.04
C PRO A 38 6.81 20.13 -0.86
N PRO A 39 7.67 20.48 -1.84
CA PRO A 39 8.35 21.77 -1.83
C PRO A 39 7.33 22.91 -1.80
N LYS A 40 7.47 23.84 -0.85
CA LYS A 40 6.53 24.95 -0.66
C LYS A 40 7.22 26.31 -0.70
N CYS A 41 6.50 27.31 -1.18
CA CYS A 41 6.82 28.72 -1.05
C CYS A 41 5.56 29.48 -0.61
N CYS A 42 5.66 30.37 0.38
CA CYS A 42 4.49 31.05 0.96
C CYS A 42 3.34 30.09 1.38
N LYS A 43 3.68 28.88 1.84
CA LYS A 43 2.73 27.78 2.15
C LYS A 43 1.98 27.19 0.94
N LEU A 44 2.26 27.65 -0.27
CA LEU A 44 1.76 27.09 -1.51
C LEU A 44 2.74 26.05 -2.05
N ASP A 45 2.22 24.93 -2.55
CA ASP A 45 3.03 23.92 -3.21
C ASP A 45 3.65 24.50 -4.47
N ILE A 46 4.94 24.24 -4.67
CA ILE A 46 5.65 24.60 -5.90
C ILE A 46 5.38 23.49 -6.91
N PRO A 47 4.60 23.75 -7.98
CA PRO A 47 4.27 22.71 -8.94
C PRO A 47 5.52 22.22 -9.68
N LEU A 48 5.62 20.92 -9.91
CA LEU A 48 6.72 20.33 -10.68
C LEU A 48 6.81 20.94 -12.10
N THR A 49 5.71 21.45 -12.66
CA THR A 49 5.68 22.14 -13.95
C THR A 49 6.58 23.37 -14.01
N GLU A 50 6.79 24.08 -12.89
CA GLU A 50 7.64 25.26 -12.82
C GLU A 50 9.12 24.93 -13.01
N VAL A 51 9.53 23.71 -12.63
CA VAL A 51 10.92 23.23 -12.76
C VAL A 51 11.16 22.33 -13.97
N LEU A 52 10.08 21.92 -14.67
CA LEU A 52 10.14 21.08 -15.87
C LEU A 52 10.19 21.85 -17.19
N ARG A 53 9.98 23.17 -17.19
CA ARG A 53 9.99 23.93 -18.45
C ARG A 53 11.34 23.74 -19.17
N PRO A 54 11.35 23.23 -20.43
CA PRO A 54 12.57 22.89 -21.16
C PRO A 54 13.58 24.03 -21.27
N CYS A 55 13.12 25.28 -21.29
CA CYS A 55 13.95 26.47 -21.39
C CYS A 55 14.66 26.85 -20.07
N PHE A 56 14.27 26.26 -18.93
CA PHE A 56 14.74 26.68 -17.61
C PHE A 56 15.74 25.71 -16.96
N GLY A 57 15.72 24.41 -17.27
CA GLY A 57 16.79 23.48 -16.87
C GLY A 57 17.07 23.40 -15.36
N VAL A 58 16.04 23.53 -14.51
CA VAL A 58 16.22 23.48 -13.05
C VAL A 58 16.56 22.07 -12.60
N LEU A 59 15.80 21.07 -13.02
CA LEU A 59 16.05 19.66 -12.70
C LEU A 59 16.53 18.88 -13.92
N SER A 60 17.47 17.95 -13.70
CA SER A 60 17.84 16.96 -14.71
C SER A 60 16.73 15.92 -14.90
N LYS A 61 16.72 15.20 -16.03
CA LYS A 61 15.75 14.10 -16.25
C LYS A 61 15.81 13.04 -15.16
N VAL A 62 16.99 12.81 -14.58
CA VAL A 62 17.20 11.86 -13.47
C VAL A 62 16.53 12.38 -12.20
N GLN A 63 16.77 13.64 -11.83
CA GLN A 63 16.16 14.26 -10.64
C GLN A 63 14.63 14.30 -10.73
N VAL A 64 14.09 14.60 -11.91
CA VAL A 64 12.65 14.55 -12.15
C VAL A 64 12.08 13.16 -11.92
N LYS A 65 12.78 12.13 -12.39
CA LYS A 65 12.36 10.74 -12.23
C LYS A 65 12.38 10.34 -10.74
N GLU A 66 13.46 10.66 -10.03
CA GLU A 66 13.60 10.37 -8.60
C GLU A 66 12.53 11.09 -7.77
N PHE A 67 12.29 12.37 -8.03
CA PHE A 67 11.24 13.13 -7.36
C PHE A 67 9.86 12.51 -7.58
N LYS A 68 9.53 12.10 -8.81
CA LYS A 68 8.25 11.44 -9.11
C LYS A 68 8.12 10.08 -8.41
N GLU A 69 9.20 9.30 -8.33
CA GLU A 69 9.20 8.01 -7.63
C GLU A 69 8.99 8.19 -6.12
N ARG A 70 9.62 9.20 -5.51
CA ARG A 70 9.43 9.55 -4.10
C ARG A 70 8.07 10.18 -3.81
N ALA A 71 7.57 11.04 -4.69
CA ALA A 71 6.21 11.58 -4.58
C ALA A 71 5.16 10.47 -4.56
N GLU A 72 5.24 9.48 -5.48
CA GLU A 72 4.32 8.35 -5.49
C GLU A 72 4.39 7.53 -4.18
N GLU A 73 5.58 7.40 -3.59
CA GLU A 73 5.77 6.77 -2.28
C GLU A 73 5.09 7.58 -1.17
N TYR A 74 5.41 8.87 -1.04
CA TYR A 74 4.89 9.75 0.01
C TYR A 74 3.37 9.95 -0.10
N GLU A 75 2.81 10.01 -1.31
CA GLU A 75 1.36 10.12 -1.50
C GLU A 75 0.61 8.79 -1.27
N THR A 76 1.32 7.67 -1.13
CA THR A 76 0.70 6.37 -0.86
C THR A 76 0.40 6.21 0.62
N ALA A 77 -0.89 6.20 0.99
CA ALA A 77 -1.33 6.06 2.38
C ALA A 77 -0.93 4.73 3.06
N LYS A 78 -1.07 3.60 2.36
CA LYS A 78 -0.62 2.27 2.84
C LYS A 78 0.56 1.81 2.00
N ARG A 79 1.77 2.15 2.45
CA ARG A 79 3.02 1.82 1.75
C ARG A 79 3.42 0.39 2.04
N VAL A 80 3.94 -0.29 1.03
CA VAL A 80 4.51 -1.62 1.19
C VAL A 80 5.95 -1.57 0.71
N TYR A 81 6.86 -2.00 1.59
CA TYR A 81 8.29 -2.07 1.32
C TYR A 81 8.70 -3.52 1.19
N CYS A 82 9.57 -3.83 0.24
CA CYS A 82 10.05 -5.18 0.08
C CYS A 82 10.81 -5.64 1.33
N HIS A 83 10.38 -6.77 1.92
CA HIS A 83 10.99 -7.33 3.12
C HIS A 83 12.51 -7.58 2.98
N LYS A 84 12.99 -7.93 1.77
CA LYS A 84 14.39 -8.30 1.52
C LYS A 84 15.30 -7.11 1.21
N CYS A 85 14.81 -6.13 0.47
CA CYS A 85 15.67 -5.03 -0.04
C CYS A 85 15.21 -3.63 0.36
N GLY A 86 14.13 -3.50 1.12
CA GLY A 86 13.60 -2.22 1.61
C GLY A 86 13.02 -1.30 0.53
N LYS A 87 13.00 -1.71 -0.74
CA LYS A 87 12.48 -0.85 -1.82
C LYS A 87 10.96 -0.75 -1.75
N PHE A 88 10.44 0.47 -1.85
CA PHE A 88 9.00 0.74 -2.01
C PHE A 88 8.41 0.00 -3.22
N ILE A 89 7.26 -0.63 -3.02
CA ILE A 89 6.53 -1.36 -4.04
C ILE A 89 5.29 -0.56 -4.45
N LYS A 90 5.29 -0.08 -5.69
CA LYS A 90 4.16 0.66 -6.29
C LYS A 90 2.87 -0.16 -6.26
N LYS A 91 1.73 0.50 -6.07
CA LYS A 91 0.37 -0.10 -6.01
C LYS A 91 0.09 -1.10 -7.13
N ARG A 92 0.55 -0.81 -8.36
CA ARG A 92 0.38 -1.70 -9.53
C ARG A 92 1.03 -3.09 -9.40
N HIS A 93 1.98 -3.26 -8.48
CA HIS A 93 2.62 -4.55 -8.20
C HIS A 93 2.09 -5.19 -6.90
N VAL A 94 1.06 -4.60 -6.30
CA VAL A 94 0.32 -5.15 -5.17
C VAL A 94 -0.84 -5.98 -5.72
N LYS A 95 -0.90 -7.25 -5.36
CA LYS A 95 -1.94 -8.19 -5.75
C LYS A 95 -2.88 -8.44 -4.59
N MET A 96 -3.95 -7.66 -4.49
CA MET A 96 -4.92 -7.75 -3.40
C MET A 96 -5.55 -9.16 -3.25
N LYS A 97 -5.79 -9.87 -4.36
CA LYS A 97 -6.40 -11.22 -4.33
C LYS A 97 -5.59 -12.26 -3.58
N VAL A 98 -4.28 -12.09 -3.51
CA VAL A 98 -3.35 -13.01 -2.82
C VAL A 98 -2.62 -12.29 -1.70
N GLU A 99 -3.03 -11.06 -1.37
CA GLU A 99 -2.49 -10.25 -0.27
C GLU A 99 -0.95 -10.09 -0.29
N GLN A 100 -0.38 -10.00 -1.49
CA GLN A 100 1.07 -9.96 -1.71
C GLN A 100 1.50 -8.82 -2.63
N ALA A 101 2.65 -8.22 -2.33
CA ALA A 101 3.31 -7.23 -3.18
C ALA A 101 4.61 -7.78 -3.76
N LYS A 102 4.79 -7.70 -5.09
CA LYS A 102 5.99 -8.23 -5.76
C LYS A 102 7.02 -7.13 -6.02
N CYS A 103 8.24 -7.33 -5.54
CA CYS A 103 9.33 -6.38 -5.75
C CYS A 103 9.89 -6.45 -7.18
N ILE A 104 9.98 -5.31 -7.86
CA ILE A 104 10.56 -5.28 -9.21
C ILE A 104 12.08 -5.44 -9.23
N LYS A 105 12.77 -5.11 -8.11
CA LYS A 105 14.23 -5.13 -7.98
C LYS A 105 14.74 -6.55 -7.73
N CYS A 106 14.32 -7.18 -6.63
CA CYS A 106 14.80 -8.51 -6.24
C CYS A 106 13.82 -9.66 -6.53
N LYS A 107 12.64 -9.37 -7.09
CA LYS A 107 11.60 -10.34 -7.49
C LYS A 107 10.88 -11.09 -6.35
N GLU A 108 11.33 -10.93 -5.11
CA GLU A 108 10.63 -11.46 -3.93
C GLU A 108 9.24 -10.85 -3.73
N ALA A 109 8.40 -11.60 -3.01
CA ALA A 109 7.08 -11.16 -2.60
C ALA A 109 7.09 -10.71 -1.12
N THR A 110 6.10 -9.92 -0.73
CA THR A 110 5.98 -9.39 0.62
C THR A 110 4.51 -9.37 1.01
N CYS A 111 4.19 -9.82 2.22
CA CYS A 111 2.84 -9.75 2.75
C CYS A 111 2.41 -8.29 2.93
N ILE A 112 1.23 -7.92 2.42
CA ILE A 112 0.79 -6.50 2.42
C ILE A 112 0.33 -6.01 3.80
N HIS A 113 0.11 -6.93 4.74
CA HIS A 113 -0.37 -6.62 6.09
C HIS A 113 0.80 -6.40 7.05
N CYS A 114 1.75 -7.34 7.12
CA CYS A 114 2.88 -7.27 8.06
C CYS A 114 4.19 -6.74 7.46
N GLY A 115 4.29 -6.60 6.13
CA GLY A 115 5.53 -6.18 5.47
C GLY A 115 6.68 -7.20 5.53
N LYS A 116 6.42 -8.42 6.03
CA LYS A 116 7.38 -9.53 6.10
C LYS A 116 7.29 -10.42 4.86
N ASP A 117 8.07 -11.50 4.86
CA ASP A 117 7.98 -12.53 3.83
C ASP A 117 6.56 -13.09 3.74
N VAL A 118 6.21 -13.63 2.58
CA VAL A 118 4.91 -14.26 2.35
C VAL A 118 4.81 -15.52 3.19
N HIS A 119 3.63 -15.73 3.78
CA HIS A 119 3.33 -16.88 4.62
C HIS A 119 2.01 -17.53 4.19
N GLU A 120 1.80 -18.76 4.63
CA GLU A 120 0.54 -19.48 4.44
C GLU A 120 -0.50 -19.06 5.48
N GLY A 121 -1.77 -19.13 5.11
CA GLY A 121 -2.88 -18.76 6.00
C GLY A 121 -3.05 -17.25 6.18
N ASP A 122 -3.91 -16.88 7.12
CA ASP A 122 -4.19 -15.48 7.43
C ASP A 122 -2.99 -14.81 8.10
N CYS A 123 -2.79 -13.52 7.84
CA CYS A 123 -1.74 -12.77 8.50
C CYS A 123 -2.08 -12.54 9.99
N PRO A 124 -1.21 -12.93 10.93
CA PRO A 124 -1.45 -12.69 12.35
C PRO A 124 -1.44 -11.19 12.71
N GLU A 125 -0.80 -10.36 11.88
CA GLU A 125 -0.73 -8.91 12.04
C GLU A 125 -1.80 -8.18 11.21
N ASP A 126 -2.70 -8.89 10.51
CA ASP A 126 -3.88 -8.27 9.92
C ASP A 126 -4.94 -8.03 10.99
N GLU A 127 -4.91 -6.84 11.59
CA GLU A 127 -5.88 -6.41 12.61
C GLU A 127 -7.34 -6.58 12.17
N GLY A 128 -7.64 -6.38 10.89
CA GLY A 128 -9.00 -6.53 10.36
C GLY A 128 -9.46 -7.99 10.43
N MET A 129 -8.58 -8.91 10.01
CA MET A 129 -8.85 -10.35 10.10
C MET A 129 -8.88 -10.83 11.56
N GLN A 130 -7.99 -10.33 12.44
CA GLN A 130 -8.02 -10.71 13.86
C GLN A 130 -9.34 -10.32 14.52
N LYS A 131 -9.83 -9.09 14.28
CA LYS A 131 -11.14 -8.65 14.78
C LYS A 131 -12.28 -9.50 14.22
N LEU A 132 -12.22 -9.90 12.95
CA LEU A 132 -13.21 -10.78 12.33
C LEU A 132 -13.20 -12.19 12.95
N LEU A 133 -12.01 -12.73 13.25
CA LEU A 133 -11.86 -14.01 13.94
C LEU A 133 -12.41 -13.94 15.37
N GLU A 134 -12.17 -12.85 16.10
CA GLU A 134 -12.76 -12.65 17.43
C GLU A 134 -14.28 -12.57 17.38
N LEU A 135 -14.84 -11.75 16.48
CA LEU A 135 -16.27 -11.64 16.29
C LEU A 135 -16.89 -12.98 15.90
N SER A 136 -16.24 -13.75 15.02
CA SER A 136 -16.72 -15.08 14.64
C SER A 136 -16.83 -16.03 15.83
N LYS A 137 -15.96 -15.93 16.83
CA LYS A 137 -16.03 -16.76 18.04
C LYS A 137 -17.21 -16.34 18.92
N GLN A 138 -17.45 -15.04 19.05
CA GLN A 138 -18.56 -14.48 19.83
C GLN A 138 -19.92 -14.87 19.22
N GLU A 139 -20.05 -14.69 17.91
CA GLU A 139 -21.27 -14.99 17.15
C GLU A 139 -21.37 -16.45 16.72
N LYS A 140 -20.39 -17.29 17.09
CA LYS A 140 -20.29 -18.70 16.71
C LYS A 140 -20.38 -18.93 15.19
N TRP A 141 -19.83 -18.01 14.41
CA TRP A 141 -19.70 -18.16 12.97
C TRP A 141 -18.65 -19.19 12.61
N THR A 142 -18.95 -20.01 11.63
CA THR A 142 -18.04 -21.07 11.18
C THR A 142 -17.46 -20.73 9.82
N ARG A 143 -16.16 -20.92 9.71
CA ARG A 143 -15.41 -20.62 8.49
C ARG A 143 -15.33 -21.84 7.59
N CYS A 144 -15.72 -21.69 6.32
CA CYS A 144 -15.59 -22.75 5.33
C CYS A 144 -14.11 -23.15 5.16
N SER A 145 -13.78 -24.41 5.41
CA SER A 145 -12.39 -24.89 5.34
C SER A 145 -11.78 -24.80 3.94
N LYS A 146 -12.61 -24.88 2.88
CA LYS A 146 -12.19 -24.79 1.47
C LYS A 146 -11.92 -23.36 1.00
N CYS A 147 -12.90 -22.46 1.15
CA CYS A 147 -12.80 -21.09 0.59
C CYS A 147 -12.55 -20.00 1.64
N LYS A 148 -12.47 -20.38 2.91
CA LYS A 148 -12.19 -19.48 4.04
C LYS A 148 -13.22 -18.36 4.26
N ARG A 149 -14.42 -18.47 3.68
CA ARG A 149 -15.54 -17.56 3.97
C ARG A 149 -16.14 -17.87 5.34
N PHE A 150 -16.43 -16.85 6.14
CA PHE A 150 -17.24 -16.99 7.36
C PHE A 150 -18.71 -17.15 7.01
N VAL A 151 -19.38 -18.06 7.71
CA VAL A 151 -20.79 -18.36 7.52
C VAL A 151 -21.51 -18.18 8.84
N GLU A 152 -22.57 -17.39 8.81
CA GLU A 152 -23.55 -17.27 9.89
C GLU A 152 -24.66 -18.30 9.65
N LYS A 153 -25.05 -19.03 10.70
CA LYS A 153 -26.21 -19.93 10.70
C LYS A 153 -27.33 -19.26 11.47
N VAL A 154 -28.43 -18.95 10.76
CA VAL A 154 -29.61 -18.35 11.37
C VAL A 154 -30.43 -19.40 12.14
N VAL A 155 -30.77 -20.51 11.48
CA VAL A 155 -31.52 -21.64 12.06
C VAL A 155 -31.23 -22.93 11.29
N GLY A 156 -31.55 -24.08 11.88
CA GLY A 156 -31.56 -25.38 11.19
C GLY A 156 -30.33 -26.27 11.45
N CYS A 157 -30.19 -27.27 10.58
CA CYS A 157 -29.17 -28.32 10.63
C CYS A 157 -27.74 -27.76 10.56
N ASP A 158 -26.75 -28.46 11.13
CA ASP A 158 -25.33 -28.09 10.97
C ASP A 158 -24.73 -28.56 9.64
N HIS A 159 -25.51 -29.21 8.76
CA HIS A 159 -25.10 -29.44 7.38
C HIS A 159 -25.21 -28.15 6.56
N ILE A 160 -24.08 -27.51 6.28
CA ILE A 160 -24.04 -26.24 5.57
C ILE A 160 -23.40 -26.42 4.20
N THR A 161 -24.04 -25.89 3.16
CA THR A 161 -23.46 -25.75 1.82
C THR A 161 -22.95 -24.32 1.64
N CYS A 162 -21.63 -24.16 1.59
CA CYS A 162 -21.02 -22.87 1.30
C CYS A 162 -21.37 -22.42 -0.13
N PRO A 163 -21.43 -21.10 -0.43
CA PRO A 163 -21.56 -20.61 -1.81
C PRO A 163 -20.49 -21.09 -2.80
N CYS A 164 -19.36 -21.64 -2.32
CA CYS A 164 -18.34 -22.28 -3.16
C CYS A 164 -18.64 -23.77 -3.48
N GLY A 165 -19.80 -24.28 -3.05
CA GLY A 165 -20.24 -25.67 -3.21
C GLY A 165 -19.71 -26.64 -2.16
N TYR A 166 -18.82 -26.21 -1.26
CA TYR A 166 -18.29 -27.09 -0.20
C TYR A 166 -19.33 -27.32 0.89
N GLN A 167 -19.60 -28.59 1.19
CA GLN A 167 -20.52 -29.00 2.25
C GLN A 167 -19.74 -29.33 3.51
N PHE A 168 -20.10 -28.72 4.64
CA PHE A 168 -19.35 -28.84 5.89
C PHE A 168 -20.26 -28.80 7.11
N CYS A 169 -19.77 -29.35 8.22
CA CYS A 169 -20.43 -29.27 9.51
C CYS A 169 -20.23 -27.88 10.13
N TYR A 170 -21.31 -27.21 10.52
CA TYR A 170 -21.26 -25.89 11.15
C TYR A 170 -20.57 -25.93 12.51
N LEU A 171 -20.61 -27.03 13.24
CA LEU A 171 -20.02 -27.09 14.59
C LEU A 171 -18.49 -27.10 14.55
N CYS A 172 -17.89 -27.81 13.59
CA CYS A 172 -16.44 -28.04 13.55
C CYS A 172 -15.75 -27.53 12.28
N GLY A 173 -16.49 -27.13 11.24
CA GLY A 173 -15.94 -26.67 9.96
C GLY A 173 -15.40 -27.77 9.05
N ALA A 174 -15.42 -29.04 9.49
CA ALA A 174 -14.92 -30.17 8.72
C ALA A 174 -15.91 -30.62 7.64
N LEU A 175 -15.42 -31.41 6.68
CA LEU A 175 -16.20 -31.97 5.58
C LEU A 175 -17.46 -32.68 6.12
N TRP A 176 -18.60 -32.44 5.46
CA TRP A 176 -19.81 -33.17 5.78
C TRP A 176 -19.73 -34.60 5.23
N GLU A 177 -19.80 -35.57 6.14
CA GLU A 177 -19.78 -37.01 5.82
C GLU A 177 -20.99 -37.69 6.50
N LEU A 178 -21.43 -38.83 5.97
CA LEU A 178 -22.60 -39.56 6.48
C LEU A 178 -22.47 -39.92 7.98
N ALA A 179 -21.25 -40.18 8.44
CA ALA A 179 -20.93 -40.55 9.81
C ALA A 179 -20.05 -39.45 10.41
N HIS A 180 -20.66 -38.34 10.83
CA HIS A 180 -19.92 -37.17 11.27
C HIS A 180 -19.70 -37.18 12.81
N PRO A 181 -18.45 -37.00 13.30
CA PRO A 181 -18.12 -37.14 14.72
C PRO A 181 -18.96 -36.31 15.69
N CYS A 182 -19.40 -35.09 15.29
CA CYS A 182 -20.21 -34.24 16.16
C CYS A 182 -21.62 -34.78 16.47
N TYR A 183 -22.03 -35.90 15.86
CA TYR A 183 -23.30 -36.56 16.12
C TYR A 183 -23.14 -37.96 16.73
N MET A 184 -21.93 -38.35 17.11
CA MET A 184 -21.64 -39.65 17.70
C MET A 184 -21.46 -39.62 19.23
N ASP A 185 -21.76 -38.49 19.87
CA ASP A 185 -21.77 -38.31 21.33
C ASP A 185 -23.19 -38.33 21.90
#